data_AF-A0A5N6KYD6-F1
#
_entry.id   AF-A0A5N6KYD6-F1
#
_cell.length_a   1.000
_cell.length_b   1.000
_cell.length_c   1.000
_cell.angle_alpha   90.00
_cell.angle_beta   90.00
_cell.angle_gamma   90.00
#
_symmetry.space_group_name_H-M   'P 1'
#
loop_
_entity.id
_entity.type
_entity.pdbx_description
1 polymer ?
#
loop_
_entity_poly.entity_id
_entity_poly.type
_entity_poly.pdbx_seq_one_letter_code
_entity_poly.pdbx_strand_id
1 'polypeptide(L)'
;MPGVVETQAFRRGVLPDGRTASKEDREQLLKPYLPSPNDSAASTQKLQRNSFNVSRPHLRPVLASLLHKLIFSTIQLVFSIYITIRQTYHAVLDRIFSILYHHHRTPELIRRDVKGLSRVPKHLSVIVDLNPSTSSRSTSPGSTESTNESKPEDAEALMKLIGDVAEISCWCACTGIPMISIYERTGVLRQHIPTLHRSLTRMMQSYFPPSSSQLPSLHIRAPHHPSYSPPSSPPSSPPPYSDEMEQNGEPTDPSDRPNLNLLLLSASDGRETLVDLTKTLTEMAQRGKLRPADVTSELIDAEVTASSCGEPDLLVLMAPSSYRGAAFRSAKGRVRKTLAGQIDHGDIQDSSGSGAGGDVCLRGYPPWQVRLTEIFHVQDNSGVDYQGFLRALHRYAKAEMRLGR
;
A
#
# COMPACT_ATOMS: atom_id res chain seq x y z
N MET A 1 -12.57 -28.67 -54.75
CA MET A 1 -12.56 -29.32 -53.42
C MET A 1 -13.23 -30.68 -53.57
N PRO A 2 -12.61 -31.79 -53.15
CA PRO A 2 -13.19 -33.11 -53.35
C PRO A 2 -14.51 -33.26 -52.60
N GLY A 3 -15.46 -33.98 -53.19
CA GLY A 3 -16.76 -34.24 -52.57
C GLY A 3 -16.62 -35.04 -51.28
N VAL A 4 -17.57 -34.88 -50.35
CA VAL A 4 -17.53 -35.54 -49.02
C VAL A 4 -17.49 -37.07 -49.15
N VAL A 5 -18.20 -37.62 -50.13
CA VAL A 5 -18.28 -39.06 -50.40
C VAL A 5 -16.96 -39.61 -50.94
N GLU A 6 -16.33 -38.92 -51.88
CA GLU A 6 -15.03 -39.28 -52.46
C GLU A 6 -13.91 -39.20 -51.41
N THR A 7 -13.98 -38.19 -50.53
CA THR A 7 -13.02 -38.01 -49.43
C THR A 7 -13.13 -39.13 -48.41
N GLN A 8 -14.35 -39.61 -48.10
CA GLN A 8 -14.54 -40.76 -47.21
C GLN A 8 -14.10 -42.08 -47.86
N ALA A 9 -14.40 -42.29 -49.14
CA ALA A 9 -13.99 -43.47 -49.88
C ALA A 9 -12.46 -43.60 -49.95
N PHE A 10 -11.75 -42.49 -50.19
CA PHE A 10 -10.29 -42.47 -50.18
C PHE A 10 -9.68 -42.70 -48.80
N ARG A 11 -10.28 -42.17 -47.71
CA ARG A 11 -9.77 -42.36 -46.34
C ARG A 11 -10.03 -43.76 -45.78
N ARG A 12 -11.22 -44.33 -46.03
CA ARG A 12 -11.58 -45.67 -45.53
C ARG A 12 -11.15 -46.81 -46.46
N GLY A 13 -10.77 -46.51 -47.70
CA GLY A 13 -10.29 -47.51 -48.65
C GLY A 13 -11.39 -48.43 -49.18
N VAL A 14 -12.65 -47.99 -49.12
CA VAL A 14 -13.81 -48.74 -49.60
C VAL A 14 -14.63 -47.79 -50.47
N LEU A 15 -14.94 -48.24 -51.69
CA LEU A 15 -15.74 -47.46 -52.63
C LEU A 15 -17.19 -47.36 -52.15
N PRO A 16 -18.00 -46.39 -52.64
CA PRO A 16 -19.40 -46.22 -52.23
C PRO A 16 -20.28 -47.47 -52.45
N ASP A 17 -19.83 -48.36 -53.34
CA ASP A 17 -20.43 -49.66 -53.68
C ASP A 17 -20.00 -50.81 -52.72
N GLY A 18 -19.29 -50.50 -51.63
CA GLY A 18 -18.92 -51.46 -50.59
C GLY A 18 -17.69 -52.35 -50.87
N ARG A 19 -17.09 -52.23 -52.06
CA ARG A 19 -15.87 -52.98 -52.45
C ARG A 19 -14.59 -52.28 -51.98
N THR A 20 -13.57 -53.06 -51.60
CA THR A 20 -12.25 -52.53 -51.20
C THR A 20 -11.52 -51.91 -52.39
N ALA A 21 -11.10 -50.65 -52.26
CA ALA A 21 -10.51 -49.89 -53.35
C ALA A 21 -9.08 -50.37 -53.68
N SER A 22 -8.85 -50.77 -54.93
CA SER A 22 -7.52 -51.12 -55.43
C SER A 22 -6.63 -49.88 -55.54
N LYS A 23 -5.32 -50.07 -55.68
CA LYS A 23 -4.36 -48.97 -55.82
C LYS A 23 -4.68 -48.10 -57.05
N GLU A 24 -5.09 -48.71 -58.15
CA GLU A 24 -5.47 -48.03 -59.39
C GLU A 24 -6.75 -47.20 -59.21
N ASP A 25 -7.73 -47.72 -58.46
CA ASP A 25 -8.99 -47.02 -58.17
C ASP A 25 -8.75 -45.75 -57.35
N ARG A 26 -7.80 -45.82 -56.42
CA ARG A 26 -7.40 -44.67 -55.58
C ARG A 26 -6.68 -43.59 -56.39
N GLU A 27 -5.84 -44.00 -57.33
CA GLU A 27 -5.18 -43.07 -58.25
C GLU A 27 -6.20 -42.38 -59.17
N GLN A 28 -7.22 -43.10 -59.64
CA GLN A 28 -8.30 -42.50 -60.43
C GLN A 28 -9.13 -41.49 -59.65
N LEU A 29 -9.41 -41.72 -58.35
CA LEU A 29 -10.10 -40.76 -57.50
C LEU A 29 -9.32 -39.44 -57.31
N LEU A 30 -7.99 -39.48 -57.41
CA LEU A 30 -7.13 -38.30 -57.26
C LEU A 30 -6.80 -37.58 -58.56
N LYS A 31 -6.81 -38.27 -59.71
CA LYS A 31 -6.50 -37.71 -61.04
C LYS A 31 -7.20 -36.38 -61.40
N PRO A 32 -8.49 -36.16 -61.09
CA PRO A 32 -9.17 -34.91 -61.42
C PRO A 32 -8.69 -33.71 -60.60
N TYR A 33 -8.04 -33.96 -59.47
CA TYR A 33 -7.57 -32.94 -58.53
C TYR A 33 -6.06 -32.69 -58.63
N LEU A 34 -5.36 -33.46 -59.47
CA LEU A 34 -3.96 -33.24 -59.77
C LEU A 34 -3.86 -32.21 -60.91
N PRO A 35 -2.96 -31.21 -60.81
CA PRO A 35 -2.77 -30.23 -61.86
C PRO A 35 -2.26 -30.90 -63.14
N SER A 36 -2.81 -30.49 -64.29
CA SER A 36 -2.38 -31.00 -65.60
C SER A 36 -0.90 -30.66 -65.84
N PRO A 37 -0.06 -31.61 -66.30
CA PRO A 37 1.39 -31.40 -66.39
C PRO A 37 1.83 -30.30 -67.38
N ASN A 38 0.90 -29.71 -68.16
CA ASN A 38 1.18 -28.63 -69.09
C ASN A 38 0.91 -27.21 -68.56
N ASP A 39 0.30 -27.04 -67.38
CA ASP A 39 0.00 -25.68 -66.85
C ASP A 39 1.24 -24.99 -66.25
N SER A 40 2.29 -25.74 -65.92
CA SER A 40 3.54 -25.18 -65.38
C SER A 40 4.48 -24.58 -66.44
N ALA A 41 4.23 -24.81 -67.74
CA ALA A 41 5.12 -24.36 -68.83
C ALA A 41 4.49 -23.30 -69.76
N ALA A 42 3.18 -23.04 -69.67
CA ALA A 42 2.46 -22.16 -70.59
C ALA A 42 2.08 -20.77 -70.02
N SER A 43 2.48 -20.42 -68.79
CA SER A 43 2.20 -19.09 -68.21
C SER A 43 3.37 -18.10 -68.28
N THR A 44 4.51 -18.47 -68.87
CA THR A 44 5.71 -17.61 -68.90
C THR A 44 5.80 -16.72 -70.15
N GLN A 45 4.94 -16.91 -71.15
CA GLN A 45 5.01 -16.14 -72.40
C GLN A 45 3.64 -15.94 -73.07
N LYS A 46 2.78 -15.09 -72.52
CA LYS A 46 1.85 -14.29 -73.35
C LYS A 46 1.20 -13.16 -72.56
N LEU A 47 1.19 -11.99 -73.20
CA LEU A 47 0.44 -10.77 -72.88
C LEU A 47 1.15 -9.74 -71.98
N GLN A 48 2.35 -9.33 -72.43
CA GLN A 48 2.54 -7.90 -72.71
C GLN A 48 1.58 -7.48 -73.84
N ARG A 49 1.01 -6.27 -73.71
CA ARG A 49 0.02 -5.59 -74.57
C ARG A 49 -1.46 -5.97 -74.36
N ASN A 50 -2.13 -5.31 -73.41
CA ASN A 50 -2.96 -4.15 -73.74
C ASN A 50 -3.45 -3.40 -72.48
N SER A 51 -3.14 -2.10 -72.46
CA SER A 51 -3.85 -0.97 -71.85
C SER A 51 -4.36 -1.03 -70.40
N PHE A 52 -3.62 -0.34 -69.53
CA PHE A 52 -4.08 0.59 -68.49
C PHE A 52 -5.52 0.41 -67.96
N ASN A 53 -5.65 -0.37 -66.89
CA ASN A 53 -6.45 0.07 -65.74
C ASN A 53 -5.54 0.05 -64.52
N VAL A 54 -5.05 1.23 -64.14
CA VAL A 54 -4.31 1.46 -62.91
C VAL A 54 -5.28 1.20 -61.75
N SER A 55 -5.34 -0.04 -61.26
CA SER A 55 -5.90 -0.29 -59.93
C SER A 55 -4.93 0.33 -58.93
N ARG A 56 -5.31 1.49 -58.41
CA ARG A 56 -4.53 2.28 -57.45
C ARG A 56 -4.09 1.35 -56.31
N PRO A 57 -2.82 1.38 -55.87
CA PRO A 57 -2.41 0.57 -54.74
C PRO A 57 -3.32 0.90 -53.55
N HIS A 58 -3.83 -0.14 -52.87
CA HIS A 58 -4.61 -0.01 -51.64
C HIS A 58 -3.71 0.55 -50.53
N LEU A 59 -3.34 1.82 -50.63
CA LEU A 59 -2.65 2.60 -49.59
C LEU A 59 -3.62 2.98 -48.47
N ARG A 60 -4.93 2.89 -48.69
CA ARG A 60 -5.98 3.25 -47.72
C ARG A 60 -5.87 2.50 -46.38
N PRO A 61 -5.69 1.17 -46.29
CA PRO A 61 -5.54 0.48 -45.00
C PRO A 61 -4.22 0.83 -44.27
N VAL A 62 -3.14 1.05 -45.01
CA VAL A 62 -1.85 1.45 -44.42
C VAL A 62 -1.90 2.90 -43.94
N LEU A 63 -2.46 3.80 -44.72
CA LEU A 63 -2.65 5.21 -44.33
C LEU A 63 -3.64 5.34 -43.16
N ALA A 64 -4.71 4.54 -43.15
CA ALA A 64 -5.65 4.49 -42.03
C ALA A 64 -4.98 3.95 -40.76
N SER A 65 -4.20 2.87 -40.83
CA SER A 65 -3.49 2.35 -39.66
C SER A 65 -2.37 3.28 -39.17
N LEU A 66 -1.67 3.98 -40.08
CA LEU A 66 -0.72 5.05 -39.71
C LEU A 66 -1.44 6.22 -39.04
N LEU A 67 -2.61 6.62 -39.55
CA LEU A 67 -3.43 7.68 -38.96
C LEU A 67 -3.95 7.29 -37.57
N HIS A 68 -4.40 6.04 -37.37
CA HIS A 68 -4.77 5.55 -36.04
C HIS A 68 -3.58 5.56 -35.07
N LYS A 69 -2.40 5.10 -35.51
CA LYS A 69 -1.17 5.14 -34.69
C LYS A 69 -0.74 6.57 -34.37
N LEU A 70 -0.89 7.49 -35.33
CA LEU A 70 -0.55 8.91 -35.14
C LEU A 70 -1.52 9.58 -34.17
N ILE A 71 -2.83 9.35 -34.31
CA ILE A 71 -3.85 9.86 -33.38
C ILE A 71 -3.65 9.28 -31.97
N PHE A 72 -3.39 7.98 -31.86
CA PHE A 72 -3.11 7.37 -30.56
C PHE A 72 -1.84 7.97 -29.93
N SER A 73 -0.78 8.17 -30.72
CA SER A 73 0.46 8.80 -30.26
C SER A 73 0.25 10.25 -29.82
N THR A 74 -0.53 11.05 -30.56
CA THR A 74 -0.83 12.44 -30.16
C THR A 74 -1.68 12.49 -28.90
N ILE A 75 -2.70 11.63 -28.76
CA ILE A 75 -3.49 11.52 -27.53
C ILE A 75 -2.59 11.12 -26.36
N GLN A 76 -1.76 10.08 -26.51
CA GLN A 76 -0.85 9.61 -25.48
C GLN A 76 0.19 10.68 -25.11
N LEU A 77 0.70 11.45 -26.08
CA LEU A 77 1.60 12.57 -25.84
C LEU A 77 0.90 13.67 -25.03
N VAL A 78 -0.31 14.07 -25.40
CA VAL A 78 -1.09 15.10 -24.69
C VAL A 78 -1.39 14.64 -23.26
N PHE A 79 -1.83 13.40 -23.06
CA PHE A 79 -2.09 12.87 -21.72
C PHE A 79 -0.80 12.70 -20.90
N SER A 80 0.30 12.26 -21.52
CA SER A 80 1.60 12.17 -20.85
C SER A 80 2.10 13.54 -20.40
N ILE A 81 1.98 14.56 -21.26
CA ILE A 81 2.30 15.95 -20.92
C ILE A 81 1.36 16.47 -19.82
N TYR A 82 0.06 16.24 -19.93
CA TYR A 82 -0.89 16.66 -18.90
C TYR A 82 -0.62 16.02 -17.53
N ILE A 83 -0.37 14.70 -17.48
CA ILE A 83 -0.08 13.97 -16.25
C ILE A 83 1.25 14.46 -15.65
N THR A 84 2.30 14.63 -16.46
CA THR A 84 3.60 15.12 -15.98
C THR A 84 3.55 16.57 -15.52
N ILE A 85 2.81 17.45 -16.21
CA ILE A 85 2.57 18.83 -15.75
C ILE A 85 1.81 18.83 -14.43
N ARG A 86 0.76 18.02 -14.29
CA ARG A 86 -0.02 17.95 -13.05
C ARG A 86 0.82 17.42 -11.88
N GLN A 87 1.61 16.37 -12.11
CA GLN A 87 2.52 15.80 -11.10
C GLN A 87 3.62 16.78 -10.71
N THR A 88 4.26 17.43 -11.68
CA THR A 88 5.31 18.42 -11.41
C THR A 88 4.76 19.66 -10.73
N TYR A 89 3.57 20.14 -11.10
CA TYR A 89 2.88 21.23 -10.41
C TYR A 89 2.64 20.92 -8.92
N HIS A 90 2.06 19.76 -8.61
CA HIS A 90 1.86 19.36 -7.21
C HIS A 90 3.18 19.15 -6.47
N ALA A 91 4.18 18.55 -7.11
CA ALA A 91 5.49 18.36 -6.50
C ALA A 91 6.23 19.68 -6.22
N VAL A 92 6.15 20.65 -7.14
CA VAL A 92 6.76 21.98 -6.98
C VAL A 92 6.02 22.77 -5.90
N LEU A 93 4.70 22.74 -5.88
CA LEU A 93 3.92 23.37 -4.82
C LEU A 93 4.26 22.76 -3.45
N ASP A 94 4.24 21.43 -3.33
CA ASP A 94 4.58 20.75 -2.07
C ASP A 94 6.02 21.08 -1.66
N ARG A 95 6.96 21.23 -2.60
CA ARG A 95 8.35 21.65 -2.31
C ARG A 95 8.45 23.10 -1.87
N ILE A 96 7.75 24.03 -2.52
CA ILE A 96 7.72 25.44 -2.14
C ILE A 96 7.08 25.60 -0.76
N PHE A 97 5.95 24.93 -0.51
CA PHE A 97 5.30 24.93 0.80
C PHE A 97 6.16 24.27 1.87
N SER A 98 6.84 23.16 1.57
CA SER A 98 7.79 22.51 2.50
C SER A 98 8.90 23.49 2.91
N ILE A 99 9.52 24.19 1.96
CA ILE A 99 10.58 25.18 2.24
C ILE A 99 10.03 26.40 3.00
N LEU A 100 8.88 26.93 2.59
CA LEU A 100 8.28 28.14 3.14
C LEU A 100 7.76 27.93 4.57
N TYR A 101 7.15 26.76 4.86
CA TYR A 101 6.65 26.43 6.20
C TYR A 101 7.73 25.86 7.14
N HIS A 102 8.79 25.22 6.62
CA HIS A 102 9.89 24.73 7.46
C HIS A 102 10.61 25.85 8.26
N HIS A 103 10.50 27.12 7.83
CA HIS A 103 11.20 28.23 8.50
C HIS A 103 10.54 28.75 9.78
N HIS A 104 9.32 28.31 10.13
CA HIS A 104 8.63 28.74 11.35
C HIS A 104 8.05 27.55 12.13
N ARG A 105 8.93 26.72 12.72
CA ARG A 105 8.60 25.66 13.68
C ARG A 105 8.08 26.25 15.01
N THR A 106 6.93 26.91 14.95
CA THR A 106 6.27 27.55 16.10
C THR A 106 4.95 26.83 16.38
N PRO A 107 4.68 26.45 17.64
CA PRO A 107 3.46 25.74 18.01
C PRO A 107 2.22 26.60 17.74
N GLU A 108 2.33 27.93 17.78
CA GLU A 108 1.25 28.87 17.50
C GLU A 108 0.77 28.78 16.06
N LEU A 109 1.69 28.64 15.09
CA LEU A 109 1.34 28.53 13.68
C LEU A 109 0.57 27.22 13.41
N ILE A 110 1.08 26.11 13.93
CA ILE A 110 0.44 24.79 13.80
C ILE A 110 -0.95 24.79 14.44
N ARG A 111 -1.08 25.39 15.63
CA ARG A 111 -2.38 25.54 16.31
C ARG A 111 -3.35 26.38 15.49
N ARG A 112 -2.87 27.46 14.86
CA ARG A 112 -3.70 28.33 14.02
C ARG A 112 -4.24 27.57 12.81
N ASP A 113 -3.43 26.72 12.19
CA ASP A 113 -3.82 25.93 11.02
C ASP A 113 -4.93 24.91 11.35
N VAL A 114 -4.96 24.42 12.59
CA VAL A 114 -5.92 23.42 13.06
C VAL A 114 -7.15 24.03 13.75
N LYS A 115 -7.08 25.28 14.21
CA LYS A 115 -8.18 25.96 14.92
C LYS A 115 -9.50 26.03 14.13
N GLY A 116 -9.43 26.04 12.80
CA GLY A 116 -10.60 26.05 11.92
C GLY A 116 -11.22 24.67 11.65
N LEU A 117 -10.64 23.58 12.14
CA LEU A 117 -11.16 22.23 11.95
C LEU A 117 -12.31 21.96 12.92
N SER A 118 -13.36 21.30 12.44
CA SER A 118 -14.52 20.92 13.26
C SER A 118 -14.20 19.90 14.35
N ARG A 119 -13.15 19.10 14.15
CA ARG A 119 -12.69 18.04 15.06
C ARG A 119 -11.27 17.62 14.73
N VAL A 120 -10.60 17.04 15.72
CA VAL A 120 -9.27 16.43 15.63
C VAL A 120 -9.32 15.03 16.23
N PRO A 121 -8.52 14.06 15.73
CA PRO A 121 -8.48 12.72 16.30
C PRO A 121 -7.88 12.76 17.71
N LYS A 122 -8.42 11.95 18.63
CA LYS A 122 -7.85 11.73 19.96
C LYS A 122 -6.67 10.77 19.88
N HIS A 123 -6.76 9.79 18.98
CA HIS A 123 -5.71 8.83 18.72
C HIS A 123 -5.35 8.82 17.22
N LEU A 124 -4.14 9.28 16.91
CA LEU A 124 -3.58 9.23 15.56
C LEU A 124 -2.63 8.04 15.44
N SER A 125 -2.81 7.18 14.44
CA SER A 125 -1.81 6.18 14.08
C SER A 125 -1.14 6.54 12.75
N VAL A 126 0.15 6.27 12.66
CA VAL A 126 0.96 6.55 11.46
C VAL A 126 1.77 5.32 11.09
N ILE A 127 1.70 4.92 9.83
CA ILE A 127 2.58 3.90 9.25
C ILE A 127 3.79 4.61 8.65
N VAL A 128 4.97 4.27 9.18
CA VAL A 128 6.27 4.76 8.73
C VAL A 128 7.13 3.58 8.25
N ASP A 129 7.97 3.83 7.24
CA ASP A 129 8.87 2.83 6.68
C ASP A 129 10.32 3.28 6.87
N LEU A 130 11.17 2.34 7.27
CA LEU A 130 12.61 2.52 7.23
C LEU A 130 13.06 2.48 5.76
N ASN A 131 13.33 3.64 5.19
CA ASN A 131 13.87 3.75 3.83
C ASN A 131 15.41 3.88 3.92
N PRO A 132 16.19 2.81 3.63
CA PRO A 132 17.62 2.97 3.44
C PRO A 132 17.83 3.98 2.31
N SER A 133 18.64 4.99 2.58
CA SER A 133 18.74 6.19 1.75
C SER A 133 19.05 5.82 0.29
N THR A 134 18.11 6.08 -0.64
CA THR A 134 18.36 5.97 -2.08
C THR A 134 19.17 7.16 -2.62
N SER A 135 19.96 7.84 -1.77
CA SER A 135 20.82 8.96 -2.15
C SER A 135 22.08 8.53 -2.91
N SER A 136 22.12 7.30 -3.42
CA SER A 136 23.08 6.83 -4.42
C SER A 136 22.38 6.27 -5.66
N ARG A 137 21.46 7.03 -6.28
CA ARG A 137 21.21 6.84 -7.73
C ARG A 137 22.40 7.40 -8.53
N SER A 138 23.57 6.80 -8.34
CA SER A 138 24.65 6.76 -9.31
C SER A 138 25.57 5.58 -9.00
N THR A 139 25.57 4.63 -9.93
CA THR A 139 26.66 3.71 -10.31
C THR A 139 26.58 2.26 -9.81
N SER A 140 26.31 1.39 -10.80
CA SER A 140 26.64 -0.02 -10.97
C SER A 140 25.98 -1.13 -10.13
N PRO A 141 25.28 -2.09 -10.78
CA PRO A 141 24.91 -3.35 -10.16
C PRO A 141 26.11 -4.30 -10.22
N GLY A 142 26.80 -4.49 -9.09
CA GLY A 142 27.88 -5.48 -9.03
C GLY A 142 28.81 -5.33 -7.83
N SER A 143 28.34 -5.78 -6.67
CA SER A 143 29.23 -6.38 -5.66
C SER A 143 28.37 -7.07 -4.61
N THR A 144 28.22 -8.38 -4.78
CA THR A 144 28.06 -9.31 -3.66
C THR A 144 29.20 -9.09 -2.69
N GLU A 145 28.90 -8.78 -1.43
CA GLU A 145 29.63 -9.37 -0.31
C GLU A 145 28.84 -9.24 0.99
N SER A 146 28.57 -10.40 1.56
CA SER A 146 28.03 -10.62 2.90
C SER A 146 29.14 -10.39 3.92
N THR A 147 29.02 -9.34 4.72
CA THR A 147 29.75 -9.24 5.99
C THR A 147 28.78 -8.67 7.01
N ASN A 148 28.60 -9.40 8.13
CA ASN A 148 27.75 -9.02 9.26
C ASN A 148 28.39 -7.86 10.06
N GLU A 149 28.64 -6.74 9.39
CA GLU A 149 28.89 -5.45 10.03
C GLU A 149 27.70 -4.56 9.71
N SER A 150 27.05 -4.03 10.74
CA SER A 150 25.92 -3.10 10.61
C SER A 150 26.32 -1.94 9.71
N LYS A 151 25.80 -1.94 8.47
CA LYS A 151 26.18 -0.98 7.43
C LYS A 151 25.91 0.45 7.91
N PRO A 152 26.82 1.41 7.67
CA PRO A 152 26.62 2.81 8.04
C PRO A 152 25.36 3.43 7.39
N GLU A 153 24.94 2.91 6.24
CA GLU A 153 23.72 3.32 5.53
C GLU A 153 22.43 3.05 6.34
N ASP A 154 22.40 1.95 7.10
CA ASP A 154 21.23 1.58 7.91
C ASP A 154 21.10 2.49 9.14
N ALA A 155 22.23 2.91 9.71
CA ALA A 155 22.27 3.84 10.83
C ALA A 155 21.76 5.24 10.44
N GLU A 156 22.13 5.74 9.26
CA GLU A 156 21.62 7.02 8.74
C GLU A 156 20.11 6.95 8.51
N ALA A 157 19.63 5.87 7.89
CA ALA A 157 18.20 5.65 7.65
C ALA A 157 17.40 5.59 8.96
N LEU A 158 17.94 4.92 9.98
CA LEU A 158 17.34 4.86 11.31
C LEU A 158 17.29 6.24 11.97
N MET A 159 18.38 7.02 11.88
CA MET A 159 18.41 8.37 12.44
C MET A 159 17.41 9.30 11.74
N LYS A 160 17.26 9.17 10.42
CA LYS A 160 16.22 9.88 9.66
C LYS A 160 14.82 9.49 10.16
N LEU A 161 14.55 8.19 10.29
CA LEU A 161 13.26 7.70 10.81
C LEU A 161 12.97 8.23 12.22
N ILE A 162 13.97 8.25 13.11
CA ILE A 162 13.83 8.82 14.45
C ILE A 162 13.53 10.32 14.39
N GLY A 163 14.15 11.06 13.48
CA GLY A 163 13.86 12.48 13.24
C GLY A 163 12.43 12.70 12.75
N ASP A 164 12.01 11.92 11.76
CA ASP A 164 10.67 11.95 11.18
C ASP A 164 9.59 11.67 12.26
N VAL A 165 9.78 10.63 13.08
CA VAL A 165 8.89 10.31 14.21
C VAL A 165 8.85 11.43 15.24
N ALA A 166 10.00 12.04 15.55
CA ALA A 166 10.08 13.15 16.48
C ALA A 166 9.30 14.37 15.99
N GLU A 167 9.35 14.65 14.68
CA GLU A 167 8.66 15.77 14.07
C GLU A 167 7.13 15.57 14.07
N ILE A 168 6.63 14.40 13.66
CA ILE A 168 5.18 14.08 13.73
C ILE A 168 4.67 14.21 15.16
N SER A 169 5.43 13.71 16.12
CA SER A 169 5.05 13.75 17.53
C SER A 169 4.95 15.19 18.04
N CYS A 170 5.85 16.08 17.59
CA CYS A 170 5.77 17.50 17.89
C CYS A 170 4.53 18.14 17.25
N TRP A 171 4.21 17.80 15.99
CA TRP A 171 2.99 18.28 15.35
C TRP A 171 1.76 17.85 16.13
N CYS A 172 1.68 16.58 16.55
CA CYS A 172 0.58 16.07 17.37
C CYS A 172 0.46 16.80 18.72
N ALA A 173 1.58 17.05 19.39
CA ALA A 173 1.60 17.85 20.61
C ALA A 173 1.11 19.30 20.37
N CYS A 174 1.50 19.92 19.26
CA CYS A 174 1.06 21.26 18.91
C CYS A 174 -0.45 21.30 18.63
N THR A 175 -0.98 20.31 17.93
CA THR A 175 -2.41 20.21 17.57
C THR A 175 -3.30 19.72 18.71
N GLY A 176 -2.74 19.31 19.84
CA GLY A 176 -3.49 18.81 20.99
C GLY A 176 -3.99 17.37 20.82
N ILE A 177 -3.31 16.56 20.00
CA ILE A 177 -3.57 15.12 19.87
C ILE A 177 -2.82 14.42 21.01
N PRO A 178 -3.51 13.84 22.02
CA PRO A 178 -2.88 13.31 23.23
C PRO A 178 -2.22 11.94 23.02
N MET A 179 -2.55 11.23 21.94
CA MET A 179 -2.07 9.89 21.68
C MET A 179 -1.65 9.69 20.22
N ILE A 180 -0.44 9.18 20.04
CA ILE A 180 0.11 8.79 18.74
C ILE A 180 0.60 7.34 18.76
N SER A 181 0.21 6.56 17.76
CA SER A 181 0.78 5.23 17.48
C SER A 181 1.65 5.28 16.24
N ILE A 182 2.90 4.83 16.35
CA ILE A 182 3.86 4.74 15.25
C ILE A 182 4.03 3.27 14.91
N TYR A 183 3.60 2.87 13.73
CA TYR A 183 3.83 1.54 13.20
C TYR A 183 5.02 1.55 12.27
N GLU A 184 6.05 0.78 12.62
CA GLU A 184 7.16 0.42 11.75
C GLU A 184 7.24 -1.10 11.69
N ARG A 185 7.23 -1.66 10.47
CA ARG A 185 7.02 -3.09 10.24
C ARG A 185 8.03 -3.97 10.99
N THR A 186 9.32 -3.60 11.01
CA THR A 186 10.39 -4.43 11.60
C THR A 186 10.50 -4.32 13.12
N GLY A 187 9.96 -3.24 13.71
CA GLY A 187 10.09 -2.96 15.13
C GLY A 187 11.45 -2.37 15.53
N VAL A 188 12.25 -1.85 14.58
CA VAL A 188 13.61 -1.33 14.85
C VAL A 188 13.61 -0.19 15.89
N LEU A 189 12.53 0.58 15.95
CA LEU A 189 12.36 1.68 16.90
C LEU A 189 12.30 1.21 18.36
N ARG A 190 11.84 -0.03 18.61
CA ARG A 190 11.73 -0.58 19.98
C ARG A 190 13.09 -0.78 20.62
N GLN A 191 14.09 -1.15 19.84
CA GLN A 191 15.47 -1.34 20.29
C GLN A 191 16.16 -0.01 20.62
N HIS A 192 15.61 1.11 20.14
CA HIS A 192 16.21 2.44 20.21
C HIS A 192 15.34 3.44 20.99
N ILE A 193 14.46 2.96 21.88
CA ILE A 193 13.56 3.82 22.69
C ILE A 193 14.31 4.94 23.43
N PRO A 194 15.47 4.73 24.09
CA PRO A 194 16.18 5.81 24.77
C PRO A 194 16.67 6.91 23.81
N THR A 195 17.17 6.51 22.64
CA THR A 195 17.63 7.44 21.60
C THR A 195 16.45 8.21 21.00
N LEU A 196 15.35 7.51 20.71
CA LEU A 196 14.11 8.11 20.24
C LEU A 196 13.56 9.12 21.26
N HIS A 197 13.53 8.76 22.55
CA HIS A 197 13.09 9.66 23.62
C HIS A 197 13.93 10.94 23.65
N ARG A 198 15.26 10.81 23.61
CA ARG A 198 16.15 11.99 23.60
C ARG A 198 15.90 12.89 22.39
N SER A 199 15.68 12.29 21.21
CA SER A 199 15.34 13.02 19.99
C SER A 199 14.01 13.75 20.13
N LEU A 200 12.97 13.06 20.61
CA LEU A 200 11.64 13.62 20.88
C LEU A 200 11.70 14.80 21.85
N THR A 201 12.34 14.62 23.01
CA THR A 201 12.45 15.69 24.01
C THR A 201 13.17 16.91 23.43
N ARG A 202 14.28 16.70 22.71
CA ARG A 202 15.01 17.80 22.08
C ARG A 202 14.15 18.51 21.03
N MET A 203 13.40 17.75 20.23
CA MET A 203 12.51 18.31 19.22
C MET A 203 11.39 19.10 19.88
N MET A 204 10.74 18.57 20.91
CA MET A 204 9.71 19.27 21.67
C MET A 204 10.23 20.57 22.29
N GLN A 205 11.43 20.56 22.88
CA GLN A 205 12.06 21.78 23.42
C GLN A 205 12.39 22.84 22.35
N SER A 206 12.53 22.45 21.08
CA SER A 206 12.73 23.40 19.99
C SER A 206 11.44 24.08 19.54
N TYR A 207 10.28 23.42 19.73
CA TYR A 207 8.96 23.99 19.44
C TYR A 207 8.42 24.76 20.64
N PHE A 208 8.54 24.20 21.84
CA PHE A 208 8.02 24.79 23.07
C PHE A 208 9.17 25.42 23.87
N PRO A 209 9.11 26.74 24.16
CA PRO A 209 10.09 27.38 25.02
C PRO A 209 10.18 26.66 26.37
N PRO A 210 11.40 26.49 26.94
CA PRO A 210 11.62 25.72 28.17
C PRO A 210 10.90 26.28 29.40
N SER A 211 10.43 27.53 29.34
CA SER A 211 9.66 28.20 30.39
C SER A 211 8.14 28.12 30.20
N SER A 212 7.66 27.42 29.16
CA SER A 212 6.23 27.30 28.89
C SER A 212 5.61 26.17 29.72
N SER A 213 4.47 26.45 30.36
CA SER A 213 3.62 25.44 31.01
C SER A 213 3.02 24.44 30.00
N GLN A 214 3.20 24.69 28.70
CA GLN A 214 2.64 23.95 27.59
C GLN A 214 3.54 22.82 27.09
N LEU A 215 4.75 22.65 27.64
CA LEU A 215 5.62 21.52 27.28
C LEU A 215 4.95 20.22 27.75
N PRO A 216 4.64 19.30 26.82
CA PRO A 216 3.91 18.11 27.19
C PRO A 216 4.78 17.06 27.87
N SER A 217 4.19 16.33 28.83
CA SER A 217 4.83 15.12 29.37
C SER A 217 4.81 14.00 28.33
N LEU A 218 5.97 13.47 27.97
CA LEU A 218 6.12 12.41 26.97
C LEU A 218 6.17 11.04 27.64
N HIS A 219 5.32 10.10 27.22
CA HIS A 219 5.36 8.71 27.65
C HIS A 219 5.49 7.78 26.44
N ILE A 220 6.54 6.96 26.41
CA ILE A 220 6.77 6.00 25.33
C ILE A 220 6.43 4.60 25.82
N ARG A 221 5.53 3.90 25.10
CA ARG A 221 5.18 2.50 25.35
C ARG A 221 5.43 1.68 24.09
N ALA A 222 5.76 0.41 24.29
CA ALA A 222 5.71 -0.61 23.26
C ALA A 222 5.12 -1.88 23.90
N PRO A 223 4.24 -2.62 23.19
CA PRO A 223 3.81 -3.94 23.61
C PRO A 223 5.00 -4.81 24.03
N HIS A 224 4.82 -5.57 25.11
CA HIS A 224 5.86 -6.44 25.69
C HIS A 224 7.15 -5.75 26.13
N HIS A 225 7.18 -4.42 26.22
CA HIS A 225 8.31 -3.65 26.73
C HIS A 225 7.88 -2.80 27.94
N PRO A 226 8.69 -2.71 29.01
CA PRO A 226 8.37 -1.78 30.11
C PRO A 226 8.26 -0.35 29.57
N SER A 227 7.29 0.40 30.08
CA SER A 227 7.11 1.81 29.74
C SER A 227 8.37 2.60 30.11
N TYR A 228 8.93 3.32 29.15
CA TYR A 228 10.12 4.12 29.38
C TYR A 228 9.73 5.50 29.92
N SER A 229 10.08 5.77 31.18
CA SER A 229 10.01 7.09 31.80
C SER A 229 11.42 7.46 32.31
N PRO A 230 12.09 8.46 31.73
CA PRO A 230 13.38 8.91 32.25
C PRO A 230 13.22 9.66 33.58
N PRO A 231 14.30 9.76 34.38
CA PRO A 231 14.28 10.31 35.75
C PRO A 231 13.95 11.81 35.87
N SER A 232 13.77 12.52 34.74
CA SER A 232 13.36 13.93 34.69
C SER A 232 11.85 14.12 34.47
N SER A 233 11.08 13.04 34.39
CA SER A 233 9.61 13.11 34.40
C SER A 233 9.14 13.35 35.84
N PRO A 234 8.21 14.30 36.09
CA PRO A 234 7.64 14.45 37.42
C PRO A 234 6.99 13.13 37.83
N PRO A 235 7.16 12.66 39.08
CA PRO A 235 6.55 11.42 39.53
C PRO A 235 5.04 11.52 39.28
N SER A 236 4.50 10.54 38.56
CA SER A 236 3.08 10.38 38.35
C SER A 236 2.38 10.43 39.70
N SER A 237 1.39 11.32 39.86
CA SER A 237 0.43 11.20 40.94
C SER A 237 -0.20 9.80 40.87
N PRO A 238 -0.33 9.10 42.02
CA PRO A 238 -0.94 7.77 42.04
C PRO A 238 -2.40 7.82 41.56
N PRO A 239 -2.97 6.70 41.09
CA PRO A 239 -4.37 6.60 40.70
C PRO A 239 -5.30 7.07 41.84
N PRO A 240 -6.54 7.50 41.55
CA PRO A 240 -7.45 8.10 42.52
C PRO A 240 -8.00 7.04 43.47
N TYR A 241 -7.17 6.51 44.37
CA TYR A 241 -7.54 5.68 45.51
C TYR A 241 -6.33 5.64 46.48
N SER A 242 -6.02 6.78 47.08
CA SER A 242 -5.26 6.84 48.33
C SER A 242 -5.58 8.15 49.05
N ASP A 243 -6.42 8.04 50.08
CA ASP A 243 -6.69 9.08 51.08
C ASP A 243 -5.39 9.40 51.84
N GLU A 244 -4.66 10.47 51.51
CA GLU A 244 -3.68 11.06 52.43
C GLU A 244 -3.65 12.61 52.35
N MET A 245 -4.20 13.19 53.42
CA MET A 245 -4.04 14.50 54.07
C MET A 245 -3.38 15.69 53.33
N GLU A 246 -4.18 16.76 53.25
CA GLU A 246 -3.82 18.14 52.94
C GLU A 246 -2.83 18.76 53.95
N GLN A 247 -1.83 19.50 53.44
CA GLN A 247 -1.27 20.68 54.13
C GLN A 247 -0.79 21.73 53.10
N ASN A 248 -1.56 22.82 53.02
CA ASN A 248 -1.20 24.22 52.73
C ASN A 248 -0.12 24.55 51.68
N GLY A 249 -0.58 24.85 50.47
CA GLY A 249 0.08 25.67 49.44
C GLY A 249 -0.93 25.95 48.32
N GLU A 250 -0.96 27.17 47.76
CA GLU A 250 -1.92 27.61 46.72
C GLU A 250 -2.18 26.55 45.62
N PRO A 251 -3.44 26.36 45.18
CA PRO A 251 -3.75 25.42 44.11
C PRO A 251 -3.41 26.06 42.76
N THR A 252 -2.14 25.96 42.35
CA THR A 252 -1.85 26.00 40.91
C THR A 252 -2.12 24.59 40.41
N ASP A 253 -3.31 24.37 39.84
CA ASP A 253 -3.80 23.05 39.41
C ASP A 253 -2.74 22.31 38.56
N PRO A 254 -2.11 21.24 39.07
CA PRO A 254 -1.06 20.50 38.34
C PRO A 254 -1.63 19.63 37.20
N SER A 255 -2.95 19.63 36.99
CA SER A 255 -3.64 18.79 36.01
C SER A 255 -3.65 19.33 34.57
N ASP A 256 -3.22 20.59 34.33
CA ASP A 256 -3.35 21.23 33.02
C ASP A 256 -2.11 21.12 32.12
N ARG A 257 -1.13 20.28 32.49
CA ARG A 257 0.02 19.99 31.63
C ARG A 257 -0.40 19.02 30.53
N PRO A 258 -0.24 19.36 29.25
CA PRO A 258 -0.59 18.45 28.16
C PRO A 258 0.26 17.18 28.25
N ASN A 259 -0.32 16.03 27.97
CA ASN A 259 0.39 14.74 27.96
C ASN A 259 0.36 14.14 26.55
N LEU A 260 1.52 13.66 26.07
CA LEU A 260 1.63 12.95 24.81
C LEU A 260 2.05 11.51 25.06
N ASN A 261 1.16 10.57 24.75
CA ASN A 261 1.45 9.14 24.79
C ASN A 261 1.85 8.66 23.40
N LEU A 262 3.06 8.13 23.27
CA LEU A 262 3.59 7.56 22.05
C LEU A 262 3.68 6.03 22.18
N LEU A 263 2.96 5.33 21.30
CA LEU A 263 2.95 3.87 21.22
C LEU A 263 3.73 3.41 20.00
N LEU A 264 4.69 2.51 20.20
CA LEU A 264 5.45 1.89 19.11
C LEU A 264 4.85 0.53 18.75
N LEU A 265 4.34 0.39 17.52
CA LEU A 265 3.78 -0.83 16.96
C LEU A 265 4.68 -1.41 15.87
N SER A 266 4.58 -2.70 15.66
CA SER A 266 5.30 -3.48 14.66
C SER A 266 4.43 -4.62 14.11
N ALA A 267 4.91 -5.32 13.10
CA ALA A 267 4.13 -6.38 12.47
C ALA A 267 3.79 -7.55 13.42
N SER A 268 4.62 -7.80 14.43
CA SER A 268 4.39 -8.85 15.43
C SER A 268 3.20 -8.55 16.34
N ASP A 269 2.82 -7.28 16.49
CA ASP A 269 1.69 -6.88 17.35
C ASP A 269 0.33 -7.02 16.66
N GLY A 270 0.34 -7.50 15.41
CA GLY A 270 -0.87 -7.69 14.62
C GLY A 270 -1.42 -9.10 14.71
N ARG A 271 -1.24 -9.87 13.65
CA ARG A 271 -1.82 -11.22 13.54
C ARG A 271 -1.18 -12.20 14.51
N GLU A 272 0.10 -12.04 14.80
CA GLU A 272 0.85 -12.91 15.70
C GLU A 272 0.32 -12.79 17.13
N THR A 273 0.08 -11.56 17.63
CA THR A 273 -0.63 -11.35 18.92
C THR A 273 -1.99 -12.02 18.99
N LEU A 274 -2.80 -11.95 17.92
CA LEU A 274 -4.11 -12.64 17.91
C LEU A 274 -3.96 -14.16 17.96
N VAL A 275 -2.96 -14.70 17.27
CA VAL A 275 -2.67 -16.14 17.29
C VAL A 275 -2.21 -16.56 18.68
N ASP A 276 -1.33 -15.80 19.32
CA ASP A 276 -0.83 -16.12 20.66
C ASP A 276 -1.92 -15.97 21.72
N LEU A 277 -2.74 -14.93 21.65
CA LEU A 277 -3.93 -14.79 22.48
C LEU A 277 -4.87 -16.00 22.32
N THR A 278 -5.11 -16.45 21.08
CA THR A 278 -5.93 -17.62 20.82
C THR A 278 -5.35 -18.88 21.45
N LYS A 279 -4.02 -19.08 21.37
CA LYS A 279 -3.34 -20.21 22.04
C LYS A 279 -3.54 -20.15 23.54
N THR A 280 -3.31 -18.98 24.16
CA THR A 280 -3.46 -18.78 25.61
C THR A 280 -4.90 -19.04 26.06
N LEU A 281 -5.90 -18.49 25.38
CA LEU A 281 -7.32 -18.71 25.70
C LEU A 281 -7.71 -20.19 25.54
N THR A 282 -7.20 -20.86 24.51
CA THR A 282 -7.44 -22.29 24.29
C THR A 282 -6.80 -23.14 25.39
N GLU A 283 -5.58 -22.83 25.80
CA GLU A 283 -4.90 -23.52 26.89
C GLU A 283 -5.61 -23.31 28.23
N MET A 284 -6.07 -22.09 28.52
CA MET A 284 -6.89 -21.80 29.70
C MET A 284 -8.19 -22.59 29.69
N ALA A 285 -8.83 -22.73 28.53
CA ALA A 285 -10.04 -23.53 28.37
C ALA A 285 -9.78 -25.02 28.58
N GLN A 286 -8.70 -25.57 28.01
CA GLN A 286 -8.30 -26.97 28.20
C GLN A 286 -7.98 -27.30 29.67
N ARG A 287 -7.41 -26.34 30.40
CA ARG A 287 -7.13 -26.46 31.84
C ARG A 287 -8.36 -26.22 32.73
N GLY A 288 -9.53 -25.96 32.15
CA GLY A 288 -10.77 -25.70 32.87
C GLY A 288 -10.82 -24.35 33.60
N LYS A 289 -9.91 -23.42 33.29
CA LYS A 289 -9.88 -22.06 33.88
C LYS A 289 -10.83 -21.08 33.20
N LEU A 290 -11.29 -21.39 31.99
CA LEU A 290 -12.18 -20.57 31.18
C LEU A 290 -13.15 -21.51 30.44
N ARG A 291 -14.43 -21.16 30.31
CA ARG A 291 -15.33 -21.94 29.45
C ARG A 291 -15.26 -21.40 28.03
N PRO A 292 -15.39 -22.24 26.98
CA PRO A 292 -15.39 -21.76 25.59
C PRO A 292 -16.45 -20.68 25.30
N ALA A 293 -17.59 -20.71 25.99
CA ALA A 293 -18.64 -19.70 25.86
C ALA A 293 -18.25 -18.32 26.45
N ASP A 294 -17.26 -18.27 27.33
CA ASP A 294 -16.76 -17.03 27.92
C ASP A 294 -15.78 -16.30 26.96
N VAL A 295 -15.38 -16.94 25.85
CA VAL A 295 -14.55 -16.32 24.80
C VAL A 295 -15.42 -15.43 23.92
N THR A 296 -15.69 -14.22 24.39
CA THR A 296 -16.46 -13.20 23.66
C THR A 296 -15.53 -12.23 22.93
N SER A 297 -16.08 -11.49 21.95
CA SER A 297 -15.35 -10.41 21.30
C SER A 297 -14.92 -9.32 22.27
N GLU A 298 -15.68 -9.10 23.35
CA GLU A 298 -15.36 -8.13 24.41
C GLU A 298 -14.13 -8.56 25.21
N LEU A 299 -14.00 -9.86 25.51
CA LEU A 299 -12.79 -10.39 26.17
C LEU A 299 -11.56 -10.20 25.28
N ILE A 300 -11.69 -10.53 23.99
CA ILE A 300 -10.60 -10.35 23.02
C ILE A 300 -10.24 -8.86 22.92
N ASP A 301 -11.25 -7.99 22.87
CA ASP A 301 -11.05 -6.55 22.77
C ASP A 301 -10.35 -5.98 24.02
N ALA A 302 -10.76 -6.42 25.22
CA ALA A 302 -10.13 -6.02 26.47
C ALA A 302 -8.65 -6.45 26.53
N GLU A 303 -8.34 -7.67 26.11
CA GLU A 303 -6.97 -8.21 26.17
C GLU A 303 -6.05 -7.59 25.09
N VAL A 304 -6.57 -7.41 23.87
CA VAL A 304 -5.83 -6.74 22.79
C VAL A 304 -5.62 -5.26 23.12
N THR A 305 -6.62 -4.59 23.68
CA THR A 305 -6.51 -3.18 24.11
C THR A 305 -5.55 -3.02 25.28
N ALA A 306 -5.54 -3.96 26.24
CA ALA A 306 -4.58 -3.95 27.34
C ALA A 306 -3.13 -4.08 26.86
N SER A 307 -2.89 -4.85 25.81
CA SER A 307 -1.54 -5.11 25.26
C SER A 307 -1.08 -4.11 24.20
N SER A 308 -2.00 -3.58 23.39
CA SER A 308 -1.68 -2.78 22.19
C SER A 308 -2.41 -1.44 22.08
N CYS A 309 -3.09 -1.00 23.14
CA CYS A 309 -3.95 0.20 23.20
C CYS A 309 -5.13 0.19 22.22
N GLY A 310 -6.10 1.07 22.48
CA GLY A 310 -7.37 1.12 21.76
C GLY A 310 -7.26 1.57 20.31
N GLU A 311 -8.36 1.42 19.58
CA GLU A 311 -8.47 1.74 18.15
C GLU A 311 -8.10 3.21 17.85
N PRO A 312 -7.26 3.49 16.83
CA PRO A 312 -7.02 4.86 16.37
C PRO A 312 -8.24 5.44 15.65
N ASP A 313 -8.44 6.75 15.82
CA ASP A 313 -9.48 7.48 15.10
C ASP A 313 -9.08 7.72 13.64
N LEU A 314 -7.78 7.96 13.40
CA LEU A 314 -7.20 8.25 12.10
C LEU A 314 -5.91 7.44 11.91
N LEU A 315 -5.84 6.66 10.83
CA LEU A 315 -4.62 5.98 10.38
C LEU A 315 -4.07 6.67 9.13
N VAL A 316 -2.85 7.19 9.22
CA VAL A 316 -2.15 7.85 8.12
C VAL A 316 -1.09 6.92 7.54
N LEU A 317 -1.21 6.63 6.25
CA LEU A 317 -0.18 5.90 5.50
C LEU A 317 0.75 6.91 4.82
N MET A 318 2.01 6.94 5.27
CA MET A 318 3.07 7.79 4.69
C MET A 318 4.05 7.01 3.80
N ALA A 319 3.62 5.88 3.24
CA ALA A 319 4.46 5.01 2.43
C ALA A 319 4.76 5.61 1.04
N PRO A 320 6.00 5.51 0.52
CA PRO A 320 6.34 6.00 -0.81
C PRO A 320 5.64 5.21 -1.92
N SER A 321 5.33 5.89 -3.03
CA SER A 321 4.61 5.36 -4.18
C SER A 321 5.30 4.21 -4.92
N SER A 322 6.57 3.91 -4.59
CA SER A 322 7.36 2.80 -5.11
C SER A 322 6.78 1.41 -4.83
N TYR A 323 5.85 1.28 -3.87
CA TYR A 323 5.23 -0.01 -3.50
C TYR A 323 4.02 -0.42 -4.35
N ARG A 324 3.72 0.29 -5.44
CA ARG A 324 2.69 -0.11 -6.44
C ARG A 324 2.84 -1.52 -7.03
N GLY A 325 3.95 -2.22 -6.78
CA GLY A 325 4.25 -3.56 -7.33
C GLY A 325 4.20 -4.74 -6.34
N ALA A 326 4.08 -4.51 -5.03
CA ALA A 326 4.06 -5.58 -4.03
C ALA A 326 2.64 -5.90 -3.56
N ALA A 327 1.67 -5.91 -4.49
CA ALA A 327 0.41 -6.58 -4.23
C ALA A 327 0.73 -8.07 -4.05
N PHE A 328 0.55 -8.57 -2.83
CA PHE A 328 0.35 -10.00 -2.63
C PHE A 328 -0.73 -10.39 -3.62
N ARG A 329 -0.40 -11.20 -4.63
CA ARG A 329 -1.40 -11.85 -5.48
C ARG A 329 -2.24 -12.70 -4.53
N SER A 330 -3.26 -12.09 -3.95
CA SER A 330 -4.27 -12.77 -3.16
C SER A 330 -4.90 -13.74 -4.13
N ALA A 331 -4.49 -15.01 -4.02
CA ALA A 331 -5.15 -16.10 -4.68
C ALA A 331 -6.64 -15.96 -4.34
N LYS A 332 -7.43 -15.48 -5.30
CA LYS A 332 -8.87 -15.68 -5.28
C LYS A 332 -9.09 -17.18 -5.40
N GLY A 333 -8.95 -17.88 -4.27
CA GLY A 333 -9.50 -19.20 -4.06
C GLY A 333 -11.01 -19.05 -4.10
N ARG A 334 -11.58 -19.01 -5.31
CA ARG A 334 -13.00 -19.19 -5.53
C ARG A 334 -13.29 -20.64 -5.14
N VAL A 335 -13.89 -20.84 -3.97
CA VAL A 335 -14.49 -22.12 -3.58
C VAL A 335 -15.48 -22.51 -4.67
N ARG A 336 -15.09 -23.43 -5.54
CA ARG A 336 -15.97 -24.09 -6.49
C ARG A 336 -16.77 -25.14 -5.71
N LYS A 337 -18.05 -24.88 -5.50
CA LYS A 337 -19.04 -25.97 -5.54
C LYS A 337 -19.48 -26.09 -6.99
N THR A 338 -19.01 -27.12 -7.69
CA THR A 338 -19.86 -27.98 -8.52
C THR A 338 -19.06 -29.18 -9.03
N LEU A 339 -19.76 -30.31 -8.98
CA LEU A 339 -19.40 -31.65 -9.43
C LEU A 339 -19.09 -31.67 -10.96
N ALA A 340 -18.29 -32.65 -11.36
CA ALA A 340 -17.89 -33.02 -12.73
C ALA A 340 -16.82 -32.15 -13.40
N GLY A 341 -15.79 -32.84 -13.89
CA GLY A 341 -14.54 -32.28 -14.36
C GLY A 341 -14.52 -31.86 -15.83
N GLN A 342 -13.59 -30.96 -16.13
CA GLN A 342 -12.75 -30.91 -17.33
C GLN A 342 -11.83 -29.70 -17.14
N ILE A 343 -10.53 -29.88 -17.33
CA ILE A 343 -9.53 -28.80 -17.36
C ILE A 343 -9.56 -28.24 -18.79
N ASP A 344 -9.76 -26.93 -18.94
CA ASP A 344 -9.44 -26.25 -20.19
C ASP A 344 -8.72 -24.92 -19.88
N HIS A 345 -7.58 -24.74 -20.55
CA HIS A 345 -6.76 -23.54 -20.52
C HIS A 345 -7.31 -22.59 -21.59
N GLY A 346 -7.87 -21.45 -21.16
CA GLY A 346 -8.37 -20.43 -22.07
C GLY A 346 -7.93 -19.03 -21.62
N ASP A 347 -7.18 -18.36 -22.50
CA ASP A 347 -6.80 -16.96 -22.46
C ASP A 347 -7.98 -16.03 -22.14
N ILE A 348 -7.76 -15.05 -21.25
CA ILE A 348 -8.60 -13.85 -21.20
C ILE A 348 -7.69 -12.62 -21.18
N GLN A 349 -7.77 -11.91 -22.30
CA GLN A 349 -7.16 -10.62 -22.61
C GLN A 349 -7.51 -9.52 -21.60
N ASP A 350 -6.55 -8.61 -21.51
CA ASP A 350 -6.59 -7.30 -20.87
C ASP A 350 -7.90 -6.54 -21.11
N SER A 351 -8.49 -6.08 -20.02
CA SER A 351 -9.32 -4.87 -20.03
C SER A 351 -8.63 -3.82 -19.15
N SER A 352 -8.01 -2.86 -19.84
CA SER A 352 -7.41 -1.64 -19.32
C SER A 352 -8.47 -0.72 -18.74
N GLY A 353 -8.94 -1.05 -17.53
CA GLY A 353 -9.60 -0.11 -16.65
C GLY A 353 -8.55 0.64 -15.84
N SER A 354 -8.11 1.81 -16.33
CA SER A 354 -7.33 2.78 -15.56
C SER A 354 -8.21 3.40 -14.47
N GLY A 355 -8.51 2.62 -13.44
CA GLY A 355 -8.95 3.13 -12.15
C GLY A 355 -7.71 3.50 -11.36
N ALA A 356 -7.57 4.76 -10.98
CA ALA A 356 -6.54 5.25 -10.07
C ALA A 356 -6.73 4.74 -8.62
N GLY A 357 -7.06 3.46 -8.45
CA GLY A 357 -7.08 2.77 -7.16
C GLY A 357 -5.76 2.06 -6.97
N GLY A 358 -4.77 2.76 -6.40
CA GLY A 358 -3.62 2.05 -5.84
C GLY A 358 -4.13 1.16 -4.70
N ASP A 359 -3.75 -0.11 -4.71
CA ASP A 359 -4.15 -1.06 -3.66
C ASP A 359 -3.56 -0.58 -2.32
N VAL A 360 -4.42 -0.27 -1.35
CA VAL A 360 -4.00 0.24 -0.03
C VAL A 360 -3.61 -0.97 0.83
N CYS A 361 -2.31 -1.17 1.05
CA CYS A 361 -1.80 -2.26 1.85
C CYS A 361 -1.38 -1.76 3.24
N LEU A 362 -1.98 -2.31 4.30
CA LEU A 362 -1.65 -1.97 5.69
C LEU A 362 -0.39 -2.67 6.23
N ARG A 363 0.36 -3.39 5.38
CA ARG A 363 1.69 -3.99 5.66
C ARG A 363 1.82 -4.84 6.94
N GLY A 364 0.72 -5.40 7.46
CA GLY A 364 0.71 -6.18 8.70
C GLY A 364 0.33 -5.38 9.95
N TYR A 365 -0.12 -4.13 9.78
CA TYR A 365 -0.73 -3.33 10.85
C TYR A 365 -1.81 -4.14 11.58
N PRO A 366 -1.94 -4.01 12.91
CA PRO A 366 -2.83 -4.86 13.67
C PRO A 366 -4.29 -4.77 13.18
N PRO A 367 -4.87 -5.89 12.72
CA PRO A 367 -6.17 -5.87 12.05
C PRO A 367 -7.32 -5.63 13.02
N TRP A 368 -7.16 -5.96 14.30
CA TRP A 368 -8.19 -5.76 15.31
C TRP A 368 -8.47 -4.28 15.57
N GLN A 369 -7.43 -3.44 15.46
CA GLN A 369 -7.49 -2.03 15.85
C GLN A 369 -8.06 -1.11 14.76
N VAL A 370 -8.15 -1.56 13.51
CA VAL A 370 -8.54 -0.73 12.36
C VAL A 370 -10.03 -0.84 12.00
N ARG A 371 -10.86 -1.37 12.90
CA ARG A 371 -12.27 -1.68 12.61
C ARG A 371 -13.11 -0.43 12.38
N LEU A 372 -12.90 0.60 13.20
CA LEU A 372 -13.64 1.87 13.14
C LEU A 372 -12.74 3.07 12.79
N THR A 373 -11.52 2.80 12.34
CA THR A 373 -10.52 3.82 12.02
C THR A 373 -10.74 4.40 10.63
N GLU A 374 -10.70 5.74 10.52
CA GLU A 374 -10.62 6.40 9.22
C GLU A 374 -9.20 6.25 8.65
N ILE A 375 -9.09 5.81 7.40
CA ILE A 375 -7.79 5.53 6.77
C ILE A 375 -7.50 6.60 5.71
N PHE A 376 -6.39 7.32 5.88
CA PHE A 376 -5.91 8.32 4.94
C PHE A 376 -4.57 7.90 4.33
N HIS A 377 -4.51 7.84 3.00
CA HIS A 377 -3.29 7.55 2.26
C HIS A 377 -2.72 8.81 1.63
N VAL A 378 -1.50 9.19 2.03
CA VAL A 378 -0.77 10.30 1.43
C VAL A 378 -0.15 9.83 0.12
N GLN A 379 -0.56 10.41 -1.00
CA GLN A 379 -0.02 10.06 -2.32
C GLN A 379 1.34 10.75 -2.55
N ASP A 380 2.24 10.06 -3.26
CA ASP A 380 3.50 10.61 -3.80
C ASP A 380 4.44 11.27 -2.77
N ASN A 381 4.51 10.70 -1.56
CA ASN A 381 5.39 11.23 -0.52
C ASN A 381 6.74 10.49 -0.48
N SER A 382 7.84 11.23 -0.36
CA SER A 382 9.20 10.70 -0.23
C SER A 382 9.72 10.68 1.23
N GLY A 383 8.87 11.08 2.17
CA GLY A 383 9.17 11.13 3.60
C GLY A 383 7.98 11.62 4.42
N VAL A 384 8.25 12.10 5.62
CA VAL A 384 7.24 12.75 6.47
C VAL A 384 7.15 14.22 6.11
N ASP A 385 5.94 14.73 5.87
CA ASP A 385 5.72 16.13 5.50
C ASP A 385 4.50 16.73 6.23
N TYR A 386 4.64 18.00 6.62
CA TYR A 386 3.62 18.72 7.39
C TYR A 386 2.34 18.94 6.57
N GLN A 387 2.45 19.17 5.26
CA GLN A 387 1.24 19.32 4.41
C GLN A 387 0.51 17.99 4.28
N GLY A 388 1.24 16.87 4.21
CA GLY A 388 0.65 15.52 4.31
C GLY A 388 -0.16 15.34 5.59
N PHE A 389 0.43 15.69 6.74
CA PHE A 389 -0.22 15.64 8.04
C PHE A 389 -1.46 16.55 8.12
N LEU A 390 -1.35 17.81 7.70
CA LEU A 390 -2.46 18.76 7.74
C LEU A 390 -3.60 18.35 6.81
N ARG A 391 -3.30 17.81 5.62
CA ARG A 391 -4.30 17.25 4.70
C ARG A 391 -5.06 16.09 5.33
N ALA A 392 -4.36 15.21 6.07
CA ALA A 392 -4.98 14.11 6.79
C ALA A 392 -5.99 14.61 7.84
N LEU A 393 -5.61 15.61 8.64
CA LEU A 393 -6.49 16.22 9.64
C LEU A 393 -7.71 16.91 9.00
N HIS A 394 -7.52 17.65 7.91
CA HIS A 394 -8.62 18.26 7.17
C HIS A 394 -9.59 17.20 6.63
N ARG A 395 -9.08 16.07 6.15
CA ARG A 395 -9.90 14.99 5.64
C ARG A 395 -10.72 14.34 6.76
N TYR A 396 -10.07 14.05 7.89
CA TYR A 396 -10.73 13.53 9.09
C TYR A 396 -11.82 14.47 9.60
N ALA A 397 -11.56 15.78 9.67
CA ALA A 397 -12.53 16.77 10.12
C ALA A 397 -13.82 16.77 9.26
N LYS A 398 -13.65 16.57 7.94
CA LYS A 398 -14.75 16.51 6.96
C LYS A 398 -15.39 15.13 6.81
N ALA A 399 -14.78 14.07 7.35
CA ALA A 399 -15.27 12.70 7.19
C ALA A 399 -16.61 12.49 7.92
N GLU A 400 -17.55 11.83 7.28
CA GLU A 400 -18.83 11.48 7.92
C GLU A 400 -18.64 10.21 8.75
N MET A 401 -18.59 10.35 10.08
CA MET A 401 -18.44 9.20 10.99
C MET A 401 -19.79 8.50 11.14
N ARG A 402 -19.96 7.38 10.43
CA ARG A 402 -21.16 6.54 10.51
C ARG A 402 -20.98 5.45 11.55
N LEU A 403 -20.88 5.85 12.81
CA LEU A 403 -20.88 4.92 13.93
C LEU A 403 -22.29 4.35 14.09
N GLY A 404 -22.49 3.11 13.62
CA GLY A 404 -23.66 2.28 13.94
C GLY A 404 -25.04 2.90 13.63
N ARG A 405 -25.32 3.20 12.36
CA ARG A 405 -26.70 3.17 11.85
C ARG A 405 -27.07 1.77 11.38
#